data_AF-A0A3B0TRI0-F1
#
_entry.id   AF-A0A3B0TRI0-F1
#
_cell.length_a   1.000
_cell.length_b   1.000
_cell.length_c   1.000
_cell.angle_alpha   90.00
_cell.angle_beta   90.00
_cell.angle_gamma   90.00
#
_symmetry.space_group_name_H-M   'P 1'
#
loop_
_entity.id
_entity.type
_entity.pdbx_description
1 polymer ?
#
loop_
_entity_poly.entity_id
_entity_poly.type
_entity_poly.pdbx_seq_one_letter_code
_entity_poly.pdbx_strand_id
1 'polypeptide(L)'
;MKKLITCILFYFILFYFQNSNALALNIKQLETKIDALIPPEINDTTPGLVIGIVQNGKLIFSKGYGLANITYGIPNDPKMVYNIGSVSKQFLGYAFAMLHVQGVLNLDDPVSKYLDNWPEFKYKVTLRHLLSHTSGYREAYTLSILAGRVIGVDRLSR
;
A
#
# COMPACT_ATOMS: atom_id res chain seq x y z
N MET A 1 5.89 -51.62 31.59
CA MET A 1 4.86 -50.71 31.03
C MET A 1 5.22 -49.23 31.13
N LYS A 2 5.49 -48.67 32.33
CA LYS A 2 5.81 -47.23 32.48
C LYS A 2 6.98 -46.74 31.60
N LYS A 3 8.10 -47.48 31.55
CA LYS A 3 9.28 -47.13 30.72
C LYS A 3 9.00 -47.11 29.21
N LEU A 4 8.09 -47.96 28.73
CA LEU A 4 7.73 -48.03 27.31
C LEU A 4 6.88 -46.81 26.91
N ILE A 5 5.98 -46.39 27.80
CA ILE A 5 5.15 -45.19 27.61
C ILE A 5 6.02 -43.92 27.60
N THR A 6 7.05 -43.84 28.45
CA THR A 6 7.99 -42.70 28.44
C THR A 6 8.80 -42.62 27.16
N CYS A 7 9.26 -43.75 26.62
CA CYS A 7 9.99 -43.76 25.35
C CYS A 7 9.11 -43.35 24.16
N ILE A 8 7.84 -43.78 24.13
CA ILE A 8 6.90 -43.40 23.07
C ILE A 8 6.58 -41.89 23.14
N LEU A 9 6.35 -41.34 24.34
CA LEU A 9 6.14 -39.91 24.54
C LEU A 9 7.37 -39.09 24.14
N PHE A 10 8.58 -39.53 24.49
CA PHE A 10 9.82 -38.86 24.11
C PHE A 10 10.05 -38.90 22.59
N TYR A 11 9.74 -40.03 21.94
CA TYR A 11 9.79 -40.16 20.49
C TYR A 11 8.76 -39.26 19.80
N PHE A 12 7.54 -39.15 20.33
CA PHE A 12 6.52 -38.23 19.83
C PHE A 12 6.96 -36.76 19.97
N ILE A 13 7.58 -36.39 21.10
CA ILE A 13 8.09 -35.03 21.32
C ILE A 13 9.25 -34.71 20.35
N LEU A 14 10.17 -35.66 20.14
CA LEU A 14 11.26 -35.51 19.17
C LEU A 14 10.76 -35.43 17.72
N PHE A 15 9.74 -36.23 17.37
CA PHE A 15 9.12 -36.20 16.05
C PHE A 15 8.36 -34.89 15.79
N TYR A 16 7.68 -34.35 16.80
CA TYR A 16 7.07 -33.01 16.74
C TYR A 16 8.13 -31.91 16.59
N PHE A 17 9.27 -32.01 17.28
CA PHE A 17 10.37 -31.03 17.18
C PHE A 17 11.05 -31.03 15.79
N GLN A 18 11.17 -32.18 15.13
CA GLN A 18 11.72 -32.25 13.77
C GLN A 18 10.75 -31.67 12.71
N ASN A 19 9.43 -31.82 12.90
CA ASN A 19 8.41 -31.29 12.00
C ASN A 19 8.15 -29.78 12.18
N SER A 20 8.66 -29.15 13.24
CA SER A 20 8.66 -27.68 13.39
C SER A 20 9.65 -26.94 12.48
N ASN A 21 10.44 -27.63 11.64
CA ASN A 21 11.14 -27.01 10.50
C ASN A 21 10.18 -26.66 9.35
N ALA A 22 8.96 -26.27 9.68
CA ALA A 22 8.00 -25.71 8.75
C ALA A 22 8.54 -24.37 8.24
N LEU A 23 8.94 -24.35 6.96
CA LEU A 23 9.01 -23.15 6.10
C LEU A 23 9.58 -21.90 6.79
N ALA A 24 10.75 -22.02 7.43
CA ALA A 24 11.54 -20.83 7.72
C ALA A 24 11.88 -20.21 6.36
N LEU A 25 11.16 -19.15 6.00
CA LEU A 25 11.33 -18.48 4.72
C LEU A 25 12.79 -18.02 4.65
N ASN A 26 13.56 -18.67 3.78
CA ASN A 26 14.97 -18.35 3.65
C ASN A 26 15.06 -16.99 2.96
N ILE A 27 15.28 -15.93 3.75
CA ILE A 27 15.33 -14.54 3.28
C ILE A 27 16.31 -14.39 2.11
N LYS A 28 17.42 -15.14 2.14
CA LYS A 28 18.39 -15.14 1.04
C LYS A 28 17.81 -15.74 -0.24
N GLN A 29 17.05 -16.83 -0.14
CA GLN A 29 16.34 -17.39 -1.30
C GLN A 29 15.23 -16.45 -1.79
N LEU A 30 14.53 -15.74 -0.90
CA LEU A 30 13.54 -14.74 -1.27
C LEU A 30 14.20 -13.59 -2.04
N GLU A 31 15.30 -13.04 -1.51
CA GLU A 31 16.07 -11.98 -2.17
C GLU A 31 16.54 -12.41 -3.56
N THR A 32 17.13 -13.61 -3.70
CA THR A 32 17.54 -14.12 -5.02
C THR A 32 16.37 -14.21 -6.01
N LYS A 33 15.18 -14.61 -5.54
CA LYS A 33 13.98 -14.68 -6.39
C LYS A 33 13.48 -13.29 -6.78
N ILE A 34 13.51 -12.31 -5.87
CA ILE A 34 13.08 -10.94 -6.16
C ILE A 34 14.07 -10.26 -7.09
N ASP A 35 15.38 -10.39 -6.82
CA ASP A 35 16.45 -9.86 -7.68
C ASP A 35 16.30 -10.37 -9.12
N ALA A 36 15.93 -11.64 -9.31
CA ALA A 36 15.68 -12.22 -10.63
C ALA A 36 14.43 -11.66 -11.35
N LEU A 37 13.53 -10.98 -10.65
CA LEU A 37 12.35 -10.32 -11.23
C LEU A 37 12.59 -8.85 -11.57
N ILE A 38 13.71 -8.27 -11.11
CA ILE A 38 14.04 -6.88 -11.40
C ILE A 38 14.43 -6.77 -12.88
N PRO A 39 13.79 -5.87 -13.65
CA PRO A 39 14.19 -5.64 -15.04
C PRO A 39 15.66 -5.21 -15.12
N PRO A 40 16.46 -5.78 -16.04
CA PRO A 40 17.88 -5.44 -16.16
C PRO A 40 18.15 -3.97 -16.50
N GLU A 41 17.14 -3.25 -17.01
CA GLU A 41 17.18 -1.82 -17.24
C GLU A 41 17.25 -1.00 -15.95
N ILE A 42 16.84 -1.56 -14.81
CA ILE A 42 17.02 -0.94 -13.49
C ILE A 42 18.41 -1.30 -12.96
N ASN A 43 19.33 -0.34 -13.00
CA ASN A 43 20.72 -0.50 -12.63
C ASN A 43 21.27 0.80 -12.00
N ASP A 44 22.57 0.82 -11.70
CA ASP A 44 23.24 1.92 -10.98
C ASP A 44 23.31 3.25 -11.75
N THR A 45 22.71 3.34 -12.94
CA THR A 45 22.64 4.56 -13.76
C THR A 45 21.22 4.99 -14.12
N THR A 46 20.20 4.20 -13.77
CA THR A 46 18.80 4.45 -14.15
C THR A 46 17.92 4.72 -12.93
N PRO A 47 16.74 5.35 -13.10
CA PRO A 47 15.75 5.42 -12.04
C PRO A 47 15.40 4.00 -11.57
N GLY A 48 15.07 3.88 -10.30
CA GLY A 48 14.70 2.59 -9.76
C GLY A 48 13.53 2.63 -8.80
N LEU A 49 13.48 1.65 -7.92
CA LEU A 49 12.34 1.37 -7.07
C LEU A 49 12.78 0.77 -5.74
N VAL A 50 11.86 0.77 -4.78
CA VAL A 50 12.00 0.06 -3.51
C VAL A 50 10.90 -0.99 -3.43
N ILE A 51 11.26 -2.19 -2.98
CA ILE A 51 10.32 -3.27 -2.69
C ILE A 51 10.36 -3.58 -1.20
N GLY A 52 9.19 -3.61 -0.58
CA GLY A 52 8.98 -4.14 0.77
C GLY A 52 7.97 -5.28 0.76
N ILE A 53 8.24 -6.36 1.49
CA ILE A 53 7.30 -7.49 1.65
C ILE A 53 6.99 -7.67 3.13
N VAL A 54 5.70 -7.60 3.46
CA VAL A 54 5.19 -7.86 4.80
C VAL A 54 4.47 -9.19 4.81
N GLN A 55 4.85 -10.08 5.73
CA GLN A 55 4.19 -11.36 5.95
C GLN A 55 3.98 -11.54 7.46
N ASN A 56 2.78 -11.95 7.86
CA ASN A 56 2.40 -12.15 9.27
C ASN A 56 2.72 -10.92 10.15
N GLY A 57 2.43 -9.72 9.63
CA GLY A 57 2.67 -8.45 10.33
C GLY A 57 4.14 -8.03 10.45
N LYS A 58 5.09 -8.76 9.83
CA LYS A 58 6.52 -8.45 9.86
C LYS A 58 7.03 -8.10 8.48
N LEU A 59 7.86 -7.06 8.39
CA LEU A 59 8.63 -6.74 7.20
C LEU A 59 9.75 -7.78 7.04
N ILE A 60 9.60 -8.70 6.09
CA ILE A 60 10.52 -9.83 5.88
C ILE A 60 11.53 -9.56 4.75
N PHE A 61 11.30 -8.52 3.95
CA PHE A 61 12.20 -8.08 2.88
C PHE A 61 12.03 -6.59 2.64
N SER A 62 13.13 -5.89 2.40
CA SER A 62 13.14 -4.46 2.09
C SER A 62 14.43 -4.10 1.35
N LYS A 63 14.34 -3.73 0.07
CA LYS A 63 15.51 -3.46 -0.77
C LYS A 63 15.21 -2.38 -1.82
N GLY A 64 16.19 -1.52 -2.06
CA GLY A 64 16.18 -0.55 -3.15
C GLY A 64 16.99 -1.06 -4.34
N TYR A 65 16.56 -0.68 -5.54
CA TYR A 65 17.21 -0.99 -6.81
C TYR A 65 17.38 0.29 -7.62
N GLY A 66 18.46 0.42 -8.37
CA GLY A 66 18.78 1.62 -9.15
C GLY A 66 18.89 2.90 -8.33
N LEU A 67 18.73 4.05 -8.99
CA LEU A 67 18.92 5.37 -8.38
C LEU A 67 17.60 6.03 -7.97
N ALA A 68 17.60 6.66 -6.79
CA ALA A 68 16.57 7.59 -6.35
C ALA A 68 16.75 8.98 -6.98
N ASN A 69 18.00 9.34 -7.29
CA ASN A 69 18.33 10.58 -7.98
C ASN A 69 19.48 10.34 -8.96
N ILE A 70 19.20 10.46 -10.26
CA ILE A 70 20.17 10.23 -11.33
C ILE A 70 21.27 11.29 -11.31
N THR A 71 20.88 12.57 -11.18
CA THR A 71 21.81 13.72 -11.24
C THR A 71 22.90 13.64 -10.19
N TYR A 72 22.55 13.19 -8.99
CA TYR A 72 23.48 13.07 -7.86
C TYR A 72 23.98 11.63 -7.63
N GLY A 73 23.59 10.68 -8.49
CA GLY A 73 23.98 9.28 -8.33
C GLY A 73 23.54 8.65 -7.01
N ILE A 74 22.39 9.07 -6.45
CA ILE A 74 21.92 8.60 -5.13
C ILE A 74 21.21 7.26 -5.32
N PRO A 75 21.68 6.15 -4.73
CA PRO A 75 20.99 4.85 -4.79
C PRO A 75 19.65 4.88 -4.07
N ASN A 76 18.69 4.05 -4.51
CA ASN A 76 17.45 3.86 -3.76
C ASN A 76 17.72 3.18 -2.42
N ASP A 77 17.11 3.72 -1.36
CA ASP A 77 17.14 3.16 0.00
C ASP A 77 15.69 2.99 0.50
N PRO A 78 15.33 1.84 1.09
CA PRO A 78 13.97 1.63 1.59
C PRO A 78 13.48 2.57 2.68
N LYS A 79 14.36 3.35 3.30
CA LYS A 79 14.04 4.37 4.29
C LYS A 79 13.68 5.72 3.67
N MET A 80 13.82 5.88 2.35
CA MET A 80 13.43 7.10 1.66
C MET A 80 11.92 7.30 1.63
N VAL A 81 11.51 8.58 1.55
CA VAL A 81 10.12 8.98 1.44
C VAL A 81 9.75 9.12 -0.04
N TYR A 82 8.64 8.49 -0.43
CA TYR A 82 8.11 8.54 -1.79
C TYR A 82 6.72 9.18 -1.82
N ASN A 83 6.39 9.85 -2.92
CA ASN A 83 5.02 10.25 -3.17
C ASN A 83 4.20 9.03 -3.61
N ILE A 84 3.35 8.53 -2.72
CA ILE A 84 2.54 7.33 -2.93
C ILE A 84 1.26 7.59 -3.77
N GLY A 85 1.01 8.84 -4.16
CA GLY A 85 -0.09 9.22 -5.04
C GLY A 85 -1.46 8.70 -4.55
N SER A 86 -2.19 8.01 -5.42
CA SER A 86 -3.54 7.52 -5.12
C SER A 86 -3.60 6.47 -4.01
N VAL A 87 -2.48 5.87 -3.59
CA VAL A 87 -2.45 4.99 -2.40
C VAL A 87 -2.89 5.76 -1.15
N SER A 88 -2.67 7.07 -1.10
CA SER A 88 -3.13 7.95 -0.01
C SER A 88 -4.64 7.89 0.25
N LYS A 89 -5.46 7.50 -0.74
CA LYS A 89 -6.92 7.39 -0.59
C LYS A 89 -7.34 6.35 0.44
N GLN A 90 -6.52 5.32 0.69
CA GLN A 90 -6.81 4.33 1.74
C GLN A 90 -6.80 4.98 3.14
N PHE A 91 -5.87 5.90 3.39
CA PHE A 91 -5.82 6.66 4.64
C PHE A 91 -7.02 7.60 4.78
N LEU A 92 -7.44 8.24 3.68
CA LEU A 92 -8.66 9.04 3.65
C LEU A 92 -9.90 8.19 3.97
N GLY A 93 -10.03 7.01 3.35
CA GLY A 93 -11.10 6.06 3.65
C GLY A 93 -11.12 5.64 5.12
N TYR A 94 -9.95 5.38 5.71
CA TYR A 94 -9.82 5.08 7.14
C TYR A 94 -10.27 6.26 8.02
N ALA A 95 -9.90 7.50 7.68
CA ALA A 95 -10.37 8.68 8.40
C ALA A 95 -11.91 8.80 8.38
N PHE A 96 -12.54 8.56 7.23
CA PHE A 96 -14.01 8.53 7.12
C PHE A 96 -14.63 7.42 7.97
N ALA A 97 -14.02 6.23 8.00
CA ALA A 97 -14.48 5.13 8.85
C ALA A 97 -14.41 5.50 10.34
N MET A 98 -13.31 6.13 10.78
CA MET A 98 -13.16 6.61 12.15
C MET A 98 -14.21 7.66 12.52
N LEU A 99 -14.44 8.65 11.66
CA LEU A 99 -15.46 9.68 11.87
C LEU A 99 -16.88 9.09 11.90
N HIS A 100 -17.13 8.07 11.09
CA HIS A 100 -18.41 7.35 11.10
C HIS A 100 -18.65 6.61 12.42
N VAL A 101 -17.64 5.87 12.91
CA VAL A 101 -17.72 5.17 14.21
C VAL A 101 -17.93 6.15 15.36
N GLN A 102 -17.34 7.35 15.28
CA GLN A 102 -17.52 8.42 16.26
C GLN A 102 -18.88 9.12 16.17
N GLY A 103 -19.72 8.80 15.17
CA GLY A 103 -21.00 9.45 14.96
C GLY A 103 -20.90 10.89 14.42
N VAL A 104 -19.71 11.33 14.01
CA VAL A 104 -19.49 12.67 13.44
C VAL A 104 -20.13 12.80 12.05
N LEU A 105 -20.14 11.71 11.28
CA LEU A 105 -20.81 11.63 9.99
C LEU A 105 -21.48 10.27 9.77
N ASN A 106 -22.46 10.22 8.87
CA ASN A 106 -22.94 8.97 8.29
C ASN A 106 -22.49 8.87 6.84
N LEU A 107 -22.02 7.69 6.41
CA LEU A 107 -21.56 7.49 5.03
C LEU A 107 -22.69 7.69 4.00
N ASP A 108 -23.94 7.57 4.43
CA ASP A 108 -25.14 7.78 3.60
C ASP A 108 -25.70 9.22 3.70
N ASP A 109 -25.01 10.10 4.40
CA ASP A 109 -25.29 11.54 4.35
C ASP A 109 -25.02 12.08 2.94
N PRO A 110 -25.84 13.05 2.47
CA PRO A 110 -25.56 13.73 1.21
C PRO A 110 -24.29 14.56 1.33
N VAL A 111 -23.52 14.66 0.25
CA VAL A 111 -22.28 15.49 0.21
C VAL A 111 -22.57 16.95 0.55
N SER A 112 -23.70 17.48 0.09
CA SER A 112 -24.14 18.86 0.34
C SER A 112 -24.39 19.20 1.81
N LYS A 113 -24.47 18.20 2.71
CA LYS A 113 -24.52 18.44 4.16
C LYS A 113 -23.20 19.03 4.69
N TYR A 114 -22.08 18.75 4.02
CA TYR A 114 -20.73 19.09 4.50
C TYR A 114 -20.03 20.14 3.62
N LEU A 115 -20.49 20.35 2.40
CA LEU A 115 -19.87 21.23 1.42
C LEU A 115 -20.92 22.17 0.81
N ASP A 116 -20.74 23.46 1.05
CA ASP A 116 -21.55 24.51 0.42
C ASP A 116 -21.24 24.63 -1.06
N ASN A 117 -22.23 25.05 -1.86
CA ASN A 117 -22.10 25.29 -3.31
C ASN A 117 -21.57 24.07 -4.11
N TRP A 118 -21.81 22.86 -3.61
CA TRP A 118 -21.39 21.64 -4.30
C TRP A 118 -22.34 21.32 -5.47
N PRO A 119 -21.84 20.90 -6.65
CA PRO A 119 -22.69 20.61 -7.80
C PRO A 119 -23.74 19.54 -7.47
N GLU A 120 -25.02 19.88 -7.64
CA GLU A 120 -26.11 18.95 -7.39
C GLU A 120 -26.48 18.14 -8.63
N PHE A 121 -26.79 16.87 -8.43
CA PHE A 121 -27.38 16.01 -9.44
C PHE A 121 -28.86 15.75 -9.14
N LYS A 122 -29.59 15.23 -10.13
CA LYS A 122 -30.99 14.77 -9.95
C LYS A 122 -31.14 13.66 -8.90
N TYR A 123 -30.05 12.96 -8.57
CA TYR A 123 -30.01 11.90 -7.58
C TYR A 123 -29.12 12.31 -6.41
N LYS A 124 -29.42 11.76 -5.23
CA LYS A 124 -28.65 12.00 -4.01
C LYS A 124 -27.25 11.39 -4.15
N VAL A 125 -26.22 12.22 -4.09
CA VAL A 125 -24.83 11.76 -3.96
C VAL A 125 -24.42 11.75 -2.49
N THR A 126 -23.97 10.61 -1.99
CA THR A 126 -23.54 10.41 -0.61
C THR A 126 -22.03 10.38 -0.45
N LEU A 127 -21.54 10.50 0.79
CA LEU A 127 -20.12 10.30 1.09
C LEU A 127 -19.63 8.90 0.65
N ARG A 128 -20.48 7.87 0.78
CA ARG A 128 -20.20 6.51 0.30
C ARG A 128 -19.90 6.47 -1.19
N HIS A 129 -20.65 7.22 -2.01
CA HIS A 129 -20.40 7.29 -3.45
C HIS A 129 -19.06 7.94 -3.79
N LEU A 130 -18.61 8.93 -2.99
CA LEU A 130 -17.28 9.52 -3.16
C LEU A 130 -16.18 8.49 -2.88
N LEU A 131 -16.30 7.74 -1.78
CA LEU A 131 -15.31 6.73 -1.36
C LEU A 131 -15.26 5.52 -2.29
N SER A 132 -16.36 5.18 -2.97
CA SER A 132 -16.47 4.03 -3.88
C SER A 132 -16.33 4.36 -5.36
N HIS A 133 -16.04 5.62 -5.70
CA HIS A 133 -15.92 6.09 -7.09
C HIS A 133 -17.21 5.89 -7.92
N THR A 134 -18.38 6.05 -7.30
CA THR A 134 -19.70 5.89 -7.95
C THR A 134 -20.54 7.18 -7.92
N SER A 135 -19.92 8.31 -7.57
CA SER A 135 -20.59 9.60 -7.41
C SER A 135 -21.06 10.26 -8.70
N GLY A 136 -20.48 9.89 -9.85
CA GLY A 136 -20.75 10.52 -11.14
C GLY A 136 -20.07 11.88 -11.34
N TYR A 137 -19.33 12.41 -10.35
CA TYR A 137 -18.51 13.61 -10.55
C TYR A 137 -17.39 13.33 -11.54
N ARG A 138 -17.12 14.29 -12.43
CA ARG A 138 -15.96 14.21 -13.32
C ARG A 138 -14.68 14.41 -12.54
N GLU A 139 -13.65 13.70 -12.96
CA GLU A 139 -12.33 13.80 -12.38
C GLU A 139 -11.72 15.21 -12.61
N ALA A 140 -11.04 15.76 -11.60
CA ALA A 140 -10.49 17.10 -11.56
C ALA A 140 -9.44 17.43 -12.64
N TYR A 141 -8.55 16.50 -12.98
CA TYR A 141 -7.61 16.58 -14.11
C TYR A 141 -8.37 16.70 -15.43
N THR A 142 -9.37 15.86 -15.66
CA THR A 142 -10.19 15.96 -16.88
C THR A 142 -10.90 17.31 -16.96
N LEU A 143 -11.47 17.78 -15.85
CA LEU A 143 -12.08 19.12 -15.79
C LEU A 143 -11.06 20.23 -16.04
N SER A 144 -9.84 20.09 -15.51
CA SER A 144 -8.76 21.07 -15.71
C SER A 144 -8.38 21.18 -17.19
N ILE A 145 -8.20 20.06 -17.87
CA ILE A 145 -7.91 20.04 -19.32
C ILE A 145 -9.06 20.68 -20.10
N LEU A 146 -10.31 20.32 -19.81
CA LEU A 146 -11.48 20.89 -20.49
C LEU A 146 -11.64 22.40 -20.24
N ALA A 147 -11.16 22.89 -19.10
CA ALA A 147 -11.10 24.30 -18.78
C ALA A 147 -9.88 25.03 -19.39
N GLY A 148 -9.11 24.36 -20.26
CA GLY A 148 -7.92 24.93 -20.90
C GLY A 148 -6.69 25.03 -20.00
N ARG A 149 -6.68 24.34 -18.84
CA ARG A 149 -5.53 24.31 -17.93
C ARG A 149 -4.58 23.17 -18.29
N VAL A 150 -3.28 23.45 -18.29
CA VAL A 150 -2.26 22.42 -18.54
C VAL A 150 -1.78 21.82 -17.22
N ILE A 151 -2.06 20.54 -17.01
CA ILE A 151 -1.64 19.80 -15.83
C ILE A 151 -0.11 19.65 -15.84
N GLY A 152 0.54 19.97 -14.72
CA GLY A 152 1.99 19.85 -14.56
C GLY A 152 2.80 21.08 -14.97
N VAL A 153 2.16 22.11 -15.54
CA VAL A 153 2.81 23.39 -15.89
C VAL A 153 2.36 24.51 -14.95
N ASP A 154 1.18 24.35 -14.33
CA ASP A 154 0.64 25.33 -13.38
C ASP A 154 0.91 24.93 -11.93
N ARG A 155 1.43 25.90 -11.16
CA ARG A 155 2.03 25.73 -9.84
C ARG A 155 0.98 25.43 -8.77
N LEU A 156 0.70 24.16 -8.51
CA LEU A 156 0.20 23.69 -7.21
C LEU A 156 1.32 23.23 -6.27
N SER A 157 2.58 23.50 -6.64
CA SER A 157 3.75 23.46 -5.75
C SER A 157 4.15 24.89 -5.33
N ARG A 158 3.23 25.59 -4.67
CA ARG A 158 3.55 26.69 -3.77
C ARG A 158 2.89 26.42 -2.43
#